data_AF-A0AAW8KY89-F1
#
_entry.id   AF-A0AAW8KY89-F1
#
_cell.length_a   1.000
_cell.length_b   1.000
_cell.length_c   1.000
_cell.angle_alpha   90.00
_cell.angle_beta   90.00
_cell.angle_gamma   90.00
#
_symmetry.space_group_name_H-M   'P 1'
#
loop_
_entity.id
_entity.type
_entity.pdbx_description
1 polymer ?
#
loop_
_entity_poly.entity_id
_entity_poly.type
_entity_poly.pdbx_seq_one_letter_code
_entity_poly.pdbx_strand_id
1 'polypeptide(L)' 'EVDPICAMQACMDGYEVVSPYKNGIQTGKKEDINHDLLGNTDLVVTTTGNYHVCDAAMLDSLKAGAVVCNIGHF' A
#
# COMPACT_ATOMS: atom_id res chain seq x y z
N GLU A 1 -4.30 2.78 -5.17
CA GLU A 1 -5.56 2.25 -5.75
C GLU A 1 -5.31 1.69 -7.14
N VAL A 2 -6.05 0.65 -7.52
CA VAL A 2 -5.97 0.05 -8.87
C VAL A 2 -7.05 0.63 -9.79
N ASP A 3 -8.21 0.98 -9.23
CA ASP A 3 -9.27 1.66 -9.99
C ASP A 3 -8.96 3.17 -10.09
N PRO A 4 -8.79 3.71 -11.32
CA PRO A 4 -8.46 5.12 -11.52
C PRO A 4 -9.60 6.08 -11.11
N ILE A 5 -10.86 5.63 -11.10
CA ILE A 5 -12.00 6.46 -10.67
C ILE A 5 -11.95 6.62 -9.15
N CYS A 6 -11.77 5.52 -8.42
CA CYS A 6 -11.59 5.56 -6.96
C CYS A 6 -10.35 6.37 -6.56
N ALA A 7 -9.25 6.24 -7.32
CA ALA A 7 -8.06 7.07 -7.12
C ALA A 7 -8.35 8.56 -7.33
N MET A 8 -9.10 8.92 -8.38
CA MET A 8 -9.52 10.31 -8.61
C MET A 8 -10.39 10.83 -7.45
N GLN A 9 -11.32 10.01 -6.93
CA GLN A 9 -12.13 10.38 -5.77
C GLN A 9 -11.26 10.68 -4.54
N ALA A 10 -10.29 9.82 -4.24
CA ALA A 10 -9.36 10.03 -3.13
C ALA A 10 -8.56 11.34 -3.26
N CYS A 11 -8.10 11.67 -4.47
CA CYS A 11 -7.44 12.95 -4.74
C CYS A 11 -8.38 14.15 -4.47
N MET A 12 -9.65 14.06 -4.88
CA MET A 12 -10.64 15.12 -4.66
C MET A 12 -11.01 15.28 -3.18
N ASP A 13 -10.94 14.20 -2.41
CA ASP A 13 -11.16 14.19 -0.97
C ASP A 13 -9.94 14.66 -0.16
N GLY A 14 -8.83 15.02 -0.83
CA GLY A 14 -7.63 15.60 -0.21
C GLY A 14 -6.57 14.59 0.20
N TYR A 15 -6.64 13.35 -0.29
CA TYR A 15 -5.63 12.32 -0.05
C TYR A 15 -4.56 12.30 -1.14
N GLU A 16 -3.33 11.98 -0.73
CA GLU A 16 -2.25 11.69 -1.68
C GLU A 16 -2.35 10.24 -2.15
N VAL A 17 -2.50 10.04 -3.46
CA VAL A 17 -2.56 8.69 -4.03
C VAL A 17 -1.16 8.22 -4.37
N VAL A 18 -0.68 7.26 -3.58
CA VAL A 18 0.65 6.66 -3.70
C VAL A 18 0.56 5.16 -3.96
N SER A 19 1.62 4.58 -4.50
CA SER A 19 1.76 3.13 -4.65
C SER A 19 2.90 2.59 -3.79
N PRO A 20 2.71 1.45 -3.09
CA PRO A 20 3.79 0.74 -2.41
C PRO A 20 4.91 0.25 -3.34
N TYR A 21 4.63 0.15 -4.64
CA TYR A 21 5.58 -0.27 -5.65
C TYR A 21 5.96 0.90 -6.56
N LYS A 22 7.23 0.93 -6.97
CA LYS A 22 7.77 1.88 -7.94
C LYS A 22 6.98 1.78 -9.24
N ASN A 23 6.52 2.93 -9.73
CA ASN A 23 5.66 3.05 -10.91
C ASN A 23 4.36 2.22 -10.86
N GLY A 24 3.95 1.72 -9.67
CA GLY A 24 2.79 0.85 -9.52
C GLY A 24 2.93 -0.56 -10.11
N ILE A 25 4.16 -1.01 -10.39
CA ILE A 25 4.40 -2.32 -11.00
C ILE A 25 4.75 -3.33 -9.91
N GLN A 26 3.91 -4.35 -9.75
CA GLN A 26 4.13 -5.44 -8.79
C GLN A 26 4.70 -6.67 -9.51
N THR A 27 6.01 -6.92 -9.41
CA THR A 27 6.62 -8.19 -9.90
C THR A 27 6.84 -9.22 -8.79
N GLY A 28 6.51 -8.88 -7.54
CA GLY A 28 6.70 -9.73 -6.35
C GLY A 28 8.14 -9.73 -5.82
N LYS A 29 8.99 -8.84 -6.34
CA LYS A 29 10.37 -8.67 -5.88
C LYS A 29 10.50 -7.46 -4.97
N LYS A 30 11.41 -7.54 -4.00
CA LYS A 30 11.72 -6.41 -3.09
C LYS A 30 12.26 -5.17 -3.82
N GLU A 31 12.90 -5.33 -4.97
CA GLU A 31 13.47 -4.21 -5.74
C GLU A 31 12.42 -3.20 -6.22
N ASP A 32 11.18 -3.67 -6.41
CA ASP A 32 10.06 -2.85 -6.84
C ASP A 32 9.46 -2.03 -5.70
N ILE A 33 9.78 -2.35 -4.44
CA ILE A 33 9.19 -1.67 -3.29
C ILE A 33 9.67 -0.22 -3.21
N ASN A 34 8.74 0.67 -2.92
CA ASN A 34 9.00 2.05 -2.56
C ASN A 34 9.36 2.14 -1.08
N HIS A 35 10.63 1.88 -0.76
CA HIS A 35 11.13 1.87 0.62
C HIS A 35 11.00 3.22 1.33
N ASP A 36 11.15 4.34 0.61
CA ASP A 36 11.03 5.68 1.19
C ASP A 36 9.61 5.95 1.68
N LEU A 37 8.61 5.45 0.95
CA LEU A 37 7.21 5.54 1.35
C LEU A 37 6.92 4.66 2.56
N LEU A 38 7.22 3.35 2.47
CA LEU A 38 6.86 2.38 3.52
C LEU A 38 7.66 2.59 4.82
N GLY A 39 8.89 3.10 4.73
CA GLY A 39 9.71 3.43 5.89
C GLY A 39 9.20 4.62 6.70
N ASN A 40 8.32 5.44 6.12
CA ASN A 40 7.67 6.57 6.79
C ASN A 40 6.22 6.27 7.20
N THR A 41 5.73 5.06 6.96
CA THR A 41 4.35 4.67 7.26
C THR A 41 4.25 4.02 8.64
N ASP A 42 3.49 4.64 9.54
CA ASP A 42 3.25 4.13 10.90
C ASP A 42 2.03 3.20 11.00
N LEU A 43 1.08 3.28 10.07
CA LEU A 43 -0.14 2.47 10.05
C LEU A 43 -0.50 2.05 8.62
N VAL A 44 -0.70 0.76 8.42
CA VAL A 44 -1.22 0.18 7.17
C VAL A 44 -2.56 -0.47 7.43
N VAL A 45 -3.56 -0.10 6.64
CA VAL A 45 -4.91 -0.68 6.69
C VAL A 45 -5.24 -1.25 5.31
N THR A 46 -5.60 -2.53 5.24
CA THR A 46 -6.11 -3.15 4.00
C THR A 46 -7.64 -3.11 3.97
N THR A 47 -8.21 -2.60 2.87
CA THR A 47 -9.65 -2.35 2.70
C THR A 47 -10.22 -2.93 1.40
N THR A 48 -9.45 -3.76 0.68
CA THR A 48 -9.72 -4.10 -0.72
C THR A 48 -10.60 -5.33 -0.91
N GLY A 49 -10.64 -6.24 0.07
CA GLY A 49 -11.23 -7.57 -0.11
C GLY A 49 -10.51 -8.43 -1.14
N ASN A 50 -9.25 -8.09 -1.46
CA ASN A 50 -8.44 -8.77 -2.47
C ASN A 50 -7.23 -9.48 -1.83
N TYR A 51 -6.65 -10.43 -2.54
CA TYR A 51 -5.59 -11.30 -2.06
C TYR A 51 -4.20 -10.67 -2.21
N HIS A 52 -3.35 -10.81 -1.19
CA HIS A 52 -1.95 -10.33 -1.16
C HIS A 52 -1.76 -8.84 -1.52
N VAL A 53 -2.68 -7.99 -1.09
CA VAL A 53 -2.54 -6.53 -1.25
C VAL A 53 -1.49 -5.92 -0.32
N CYS A 54 -1.22 -6.56 0.81
CA CYS A 54 -0.08 -6.28 1.67
C CYS A 54 0.77 -7.55 1.70
N ASP A 55 1.81 -7.59 0.87
CA ASP A 55 2.62 -8.79 0.66
C ASP A 55 3.83 -8.86 1.62
N ALA A 56 4.57 -9.96 1.55
CA ALA A 56 5.74 -10.17 2.40
C ALA A 56 6.85 -9.14 2.15
N ALA A 57 6.98 -8.63 0.93
CA ALA A 57 7.99 -7.62 0.60
C ALA A 57 7.65 -6.25 1.20
N MET A 58 6.37 -5.88 1.19
CA MET A 58 5.87 -4.68 1.86
C MET A 58 6.08 -4.78 3.37
N LEU A 59 5.69 -5.91 3.99
CA LEU A 59 5.81 -6.10 5.44
C LEU A 59 7.27 -6.00 5.94
N ASP A 60 8.23 -6.54 5.18
CA ASP A 60 9.66 -6.44 5.52
C ASP A 60 10.23 -5.03 5.36
N SER A 61 9.55 -4.18 4.59
CA SER A 61 9.97 -2.82 4.27
C SER A 61 9.27 -1.75 5.12
N LEU A 62 8.35 -2.14 6.00
CA LEU A 62 7.64 -1.22 6.86
C LEU A 62 8.54 -0.67 7.97
N LYS A 63 8.18 0.53 8.43
CA LYS A 63 8.80 1.15 9.59
C LYS A 63 8.72 0.23 10.82
N ALA A 64 9.82 0.13 11.56
CA ALA A 64 9.83 -0.61 12.82
C ALA A 64 8.82 0.00 13.81
N GLY A 65 7.89 -0.82 14.31
CA GLY A 65 6.79 -0.38 15.16
C GLY A 65 5.52 0.05 14.42
N ALA A 66 5.48 -0.10 13.09
CA ALA A 66 4.26 0.13 12.32
C ALA A 66 3.16 -0.86 12.72
N VAL A 67 1.92 -0.37 12.73
CA VAL A 67 0.72 -1.17 12.97
C VAL A 67 0.16 -1.62 11.63
N VAL A 68 -0.21 -2.89 11.52
CA VAL A 68 -0.86 -3.45 10.32
C VAL A 68 -2.19 -4.04 10.72
N CYS A 69 -3.27 -3.66 10.04
CA CYS A 69 -4.59 -4.23 10.24
C CYS A 69 -5.36 -4.42 8.94
N ASN A 70 -6.36 -5.30 8.98
CA ASN A 70 -7.28 -5.56 7.89
C ASN A 70 -8.70 -5.27 8.35
N ILE A 71 -9.45 -4.50 7.56
CA ILE A 71 -10.90 -4.29 7.73
C ILE A 71 -11.68 -4.85 6.53
N GLY A 72 -11.00 -5.52 5.60
CA GLY A 72 -11.64 -6.39 4.61
C GLY A 72 -12.32 -7.60 5.27
N HIS A 73 -13.13 -8.31 4.48
CA HIS A 73 -13.82 -9.49 4.99
C HIS A 73 -12.85 -10.64 5.31
N PHE A 74 -11.79 -10.77 4.51
CA PHE A 74 -10.71 -11.73 4.65
C PHE A 74 -9.37 -11.02 4.53
#